data_AF-A0A6C0DTV9-F1
#
_entry.id   AF-A0A6C0DTV9-F1
#
_cell.length_a   1.000
_cell.length_b   1.000
_cell.length_c   1.000
_cell.angle_alpha   90.00
_cell.angle_beta   90.00
_cell.angle_gamma   90.00
#
_symmetry.space_group_name_H-M   'P 1'
#
loop_
_entity.id
_entity.type
_entity.pdbx_description
1 polymer ?
#
loop_
_entity_poly.entity_id
_entity_poly.type
_entity_poly.pdbx_seq_one_letter_code
_entity_poly.pdbx_strand_id
1 'polypeptide(L)'
;MSSWVNRHIPRKRDISQIPEYLRPQVIQRTIRPEILISESFQEDTQNKIIIESRNNEPKKIVETVVNPRQYDTKKINTTPNPTAFELMYKDKSFVFVILRHLRNIRDNDLWISSYNSIRKFYTNKIVIIDDNSSINTVDGKLVNAEVIKSEFSGAGEILPYYYFYKYKWANKMIFLHDSMSLNRLFKENEIKDEVKFHWYFHNYEVRDTRKILQYILMLNNNKKLYDYANNPESSWKGCFGATTIIDIDTVSYLETEYNLFSTLVLSIKTRLDRETFERIIGIVLYYEGIAKDDCSNFGNIVNYPGAFESENSNPETSAYILRQRYYNTAIIKVWRGR
;
A
#
# COMPACT_ATOMS: atom_id res chain seq x y z
N MET A 1 30.11 18.83 22.54
CA MET A 1 29.21 18.23 23.55
C MET A 1 28.82 16.84 23.07
N SER A 2 29.25 15.84 23.82
CA SER A 2 29.27 14.41 23.48
C SER A 2 27.89 13.75 23.53
N SER A 3 27.54 13.02 22.47
CA SER A 3 26.28 12.28 22.35
C SER A 3 26.28 11.02 23.21
N TRP A 4 25.38 10.98 24.18
CA TRP A 4 25.10 9.86 25.08
C TRP A 4 24.24 8.75 24.44
N VAL A 5 23.85 8.89 23.17
CA VAL A 5 22.74 8.11 22.56
C VAL A 5 23.19 6.78 21.93
N ASN A 6 24.49 6.50 21.80
CA ASN A 6 24.98 5.30 21.10
C ASN A 6 25.44 4.13 22.01
N ARG A 7 25.12 4.12 23.31
CA ARG A 7 25.65 3.11 24.25
C ARG A 7 24.94 1.74 24.27
N HIS A 8 23.80 1.57 23.59
CA HIS A 8 22.99 0.34 23.72
C HIS A 8 22.72 -0.43 22.41
N ILE A 9 23.38 -0.09 21.31
CA ILE A 9 23.32 -0.90 20.09
C ILE A 9 24.42 -1.96 20.18
N PRO A 10 24.11 -3.26 20.20
CA PRO A 10 25.12 -4.30 20.12
C PRO A 10 25.80 -4.21 18.76
N ARG A 11 27.00 -3.62 18.71
CA ARG A 11 27.85 -3.70 17.52
C ARG A 11 28.24 -5.17 17.33
N LYS A 12 28.20 -5.69 16.10
CA LYS A 12 28.81 -6.98 15.76
C LYS A 12 30.23 -6.97 16.35
N ARG A 13 30.47 -7.79 17.37
CA ARG A 13 31.78 -7.84 18.03
C ARG A 13 32.80 -8.25 16.99
N ASP A 14 33.85 -7.45 16.85
CA ASP A 14 34.97 -7.79 15.99
C ASP A 14 35.66 -9.02 16.59
N ILE A 15 35.54 -10.15 15.89
CA ILE A 15 36.00 -11.46 16.35
C ILE A 15 37.53 -11.47 16.44
N SER A 16 38.21 -10.53 15.77
CA SER A 16 39.66 -10.35 15.86
C SER A 16 40.12 -9.97 17.27
N GLN A 17 39.26 -9.37 18.10
CA GLN A 17 39.57 -8.99 19.49
C GLN A 17 39.52 -10.16 20.49
N ILE A 18 39.03 -11.34 20.08
CA ILE A 18 39.05 -12.53 20.92
C ILE A 18 40.41 -13.24 20.69
N PRO A 19 41.17 -13.55 21.76
CA PRO A 19 42.40 -14.34 21.64
C PRO A 19 42.15 -15.65 20.87
N GLU A 20 43.08 -16.02 19.99
CA GLU A 20 42.85 -17.06 18.99
C GLU A 20 42.42 -18.42 19.58
N TYR A 21 42.94 -18.77 20.77
CA TYR A 21 42.60 -19.98 21.50
C TYR A 21 41.18 -19.97 22.12
N LEU A 22 40.50 -18.82 22.18
CA LEU A 22 39.13 -18.66 22.67
C LEU A 22 38.12 -18.36 21.54
N ARG A 23 38.58 -18.26 20.29
CA ARG A 23 37.67 -18.04 19.17
C ARG A 23 36.84 -19.31 18.95
N PRO A 24 35.51 -19.21 18.83
CA PRO A 24 34.69 -20.37 18.51
C PRO A 24 35.14 -20.93 17.16
N GLN A 25 35.37 -22.25 17.09
CA GLN A 25 35.69 -22.90 15.83
C GLN A 25 34.49 -22.79 14.89
N VAL A 26 34.69 -22.12 13.76
CA VAL A 26 33.66 -21.98 12.73
C VAL A 26 33.60 -23.27 11.93
N ILE A 27 32.84 -24.23 12.41
CA ILE A 27 32.55 -25.46 11.67
C ILE A 27 31.59 -25.11 10.55
N GLN A 28 32.00 -25.39 9.31
CA GLN A 28 31.12 -25.24 8.14
C GLN A 28 29.83 -26.03 8.37
N ARG A 29 28.70 -25.42 8.00
CA ARG A 29 27.36 -25.94 8.30
C ARG A 29 27.20 -27.41 7.87
N THR A 30 27.79 -27.79 6.74
CA THR A 30 27.76 -29.14 6.15
C THR A 30 28.50 -30.21 6.96
N ILE A 31 29.41 -29.82 7.84
CA ILE A 31 30.22 -30.76 8.64
C ILE A 31 29.65 -30.91 10.06
N ARG A 32 28.57 -30.18 10.36
CA ARG A 32 27.94 -30.26 11.68
C ARG A 32 27.28 -31.63 11.85
N PRO A 33 27.51 -32.33 12.98
CA PRO A 33 26.98 -33.67 13.19
C PRO A 33 25.46 -33.72 13.11
N GLU A 34 24.76 -32.66 13.50
CA GLU A 34 23.29 -32.59 13.39
C GLU A 34 22.81 -32.57 11.94
N ILE A 35 23.59 -31.98 11.03
CA ILE A 35 23.28 -31.97 9.58
C ILE A 35 23.59 -33.32 8.96
N LEU A 36 24.74 -33.92 9.28
CA LEU A 36 25.07 -35.27 8.83
C LEU A 36 24.01 -36.30 9.27
N ILE A 37 23.54 -36.18 10.52
CA ILE A 37 22.44 -36.99 11.05
C ILE A 37 21.13 -36.69 10.29
N SER A 38 20.79 -35.42 10.07
CA SER A 38 19.59 -35.04 9.31
C SER A 38 19.61 -35.53 7.86
N GLU A 39 20.77 -35.50 7.20
CA GLU A 39 20.96 -36.01 5.83
C GLU A 39 20.90 -37.54 5.79
N SER A 40 21.33 -38.23 6.85
CA SER A 40 21.22 -39.70 6.95
C SER A 40 19.77 -40.22 7.04
N PHE A 41 18.81 -39.34 7.40
CA PHE A 41 17.37 -39.67 7.43
C PHE A 41 16.64 -39.33 6.13
N GLN A 42 17.30 -38.72 5.14
CA GLN A 42 16.69 -38.52 3.84
C GLN A 42 16.77 -39.82 3.03
N GLU A 43 15.61 -40.42 2.75
CA GLU A 43 15.55 -41.55 1.81
C GLU A 43 16.05 -41.10 0.44
N ASP A 44 17.00 -41.87 -0.09
CA ASP A 44 17.70 -41.66 -1.34
C ASP A 44 16.71 -41.80 -2.52
N THR A 45 15.91 -40.76 -2.75
CA THR A 45 15.08 -40.65 -3.94
C THR A 45 16.01 -40.36 -5.12
N GLN A 46 16.59 -41.44 -5.65
CA GLN A 46 17.44 -41.43 -6.83
C GLN A 46 16.68 -40.91 -8.05
N ASN A 47 16.62 -39.58 -8.20
CA ASN A 47 16.54 -38.97 -9.52
C ASN A 47 17.93 -39.10 -10.16
N LYS A 48 18.27 -40.32 -10.59
CA LYS A 48 19.41 -40.56 -11.48
C LYS A 48 19.09 -39.89 -12.82
N ILE A 49 19.69 -38.74 -13.05
CA ILE A 49 19.85 -38.21 -14.41
C ILE A 49 20.82 -39.15 -15.11
N ILE A 50 20.28 -40.06 -15.92
CA ILE A 50 21.05 -40.85 -16.87
C ILE A 50 21.45 -39.89 -17.99
N ILE A 51 22.71 -39.44 -17.99
CA ILE A 51 23.32 -38.83 -19.17
C ILE A 51 23.75 -39.98 -20.09
N GLU A 52 23.14 -40.02 -21.26
CA GLU A 52 23.19 -41.11 -22.24
C GLU A 52 24.57 -41.34 -22.86
N SER A 53 24.80 -42.59 -23.28
CA SER A 53 25.59 -42.86 -24.49
C SER A 53 24.74 -43.68 -25.46
N ARG A 54 23.82 -43.02 -26.17
CA ARG A 54 23.20 -43.57 -27.39
C ARG A 54 23.54 -42.67 -28.56
N ASN A 55 24.66 -43.00 -29.21
CA ASN A 55 24.87 -42.65 -30.59
C ASN A 55 23.89 -43.47 -31.45
N ASN A 56 23.23 -42.80 -32.40
CA ASN A 56 22.47 -43.34 -33.54
C ASN A 56 20.98 -43.67 -33.33
N GLU A 57 20.17 -42.71 -32.89
CA GLU A 57 18.76 -42.65 -33.28
C GLU A 57 18.43 -41.32 -33.98
N PRO A 58 17.62 -41.32 -35.05
CA PRO A 58 17.25 -40.10 -35.77
C PRO A 58 16.48 -39.17 -34.84
N LYS A 59 16.97 -37.94 -34.71
CA LYS A 59 16.36 -36.88 -33.89
C LYS A 59 14.87 -36.75 -34.22
N LYS A 60 14.02 -37.28 -33.35
CA LYS A 60 12.62 -36.82 -33.26
C LYS A 60 12.69 -35.33 -32.96
N ILE A 61 12.12 -34.53 -33.85
CA ILE A 61 11.89 -33.12 -33.62
C ILE A 61 10.95 -33.05 -32.40
N VAL A 62 11.54 -32.87 -31.23
CA VAL A 62 10.80 -32.55 -30.02
C VAL A 62 10.37 -31.10 -30.23
N GLU A 63 9.10 -30.91 -30.59
CA GLU A 63 8.48 -29.60 -30.58
C GLU A 63 8.74 -28.99 -29.20
N THR A 64 9.38 -27.83 -29.19
CA THR A 64 9.56 -27.03 -27.98
C THR A 64 8.19 -26.83 -27.36
N VAL A 65 7.96 -27.42 -26.18
CA VAL A 65 6.78 -27.15 -25.37
C VAL A 65 6.79 -25.66 -25.07
N VAL A 66 6.00 -24.90 -25.83
CA VAL A 66 5.78 -23.47 -25.61
C VAL A 66 5.13 -23.36 -24.24
N ASN A 67 5.89 -22.83 -23.27
CA ASN A 67 5.44 -22.64 -21.91
C ASN A 67 4.21 -21.69 -21.94
N PRO A 68 2.98 -22.17 -21.67
CA PRO A 68 1.77 -21.54 -22.21
C PRO A 68 1.35 -20.22 -21.53
N ARG A 69 2.16 -19.64 -20.64
CA ARG A 69 1.88 -18.33 -20.03
C ARG A 69 3.18 -17.59 -19.71
N GLN A 70 3.87 -17.13 -20.75
CA GLN A 70 4.80 -16.02 -20.55
C GLN A 70 3.96 -14.81 -20.16
N TYR A 71 3.96 -14.46 -18.87
CA TYR A 71 3.28 -13.25 -18.39
C TYR A 71 4.07 -12.06 -18.92
N ASP A 72 3.48 -11.30 -19.84
CA ASP A 72 4.04 -10.03 -20.29
C ASP A 72 4.13 -9.09 -19.09
N THR A 73 5.35 -8.83 -18.65
CA THR A 73 5.61 -7.91 -17.55
C THR A 73 5.28 -6.49 -18.01
N LYS A 74 4.38 -5.81 -17.29
CA LYS A 74 4.07 -4.42 -17.60
C LYS A 74 5.30 -3.56 -17.34
N LYS A 75 5.57 -2.60 -18.22
CA LYS A 75 6.70 -1.66 -18.10
C LYS A 75 6.23 -0.31 -17.57
N ILE A 76 7.09 0.35 -16.82
CA ILE A 76 6.85 1.72 -16.35
C ILE A 76 7.04 2.70 -17.52
N ASN A 77 6.10 3.63 -17.65
CA ASN A 77 6.22 4.74 -18.59
C ASN A 77 7.26 5.75 -18.07
N THR A 78 8.34 5.91 -18.83
CA THR A 78 9.45 6.83 -18.53
C THR A 78 9.19 8.26 -19.00
N THR A 79 8.05 8.50 -19.65
CA THR A 79 7.55 9.83 -20.04
C THR A 79 6.04 9.89 -19.81
N PRO A 80 5.51 11.03 -19.34
CA PRO A 80 4.06 11.25 -19.31
C PRO A 80 3.46 11.19 -20.71
N ASN A 81 2.15 10.95 -20.81
CA ASN A 81 1.46 11.07 -22.09
C ASN A 81 1.55 12.53 -22.59
N PRO A 82 1.73 12.78 -23.90
CA PRO A 82 1.75 14.14 -24.45
C PRO A 82 0.52 15.00 -24.10
N THR A 83 -0.63 14.38 -23.81
CA THR A 83 -1.86 15.09 -23.41
C THR A 83 -2.03 15.24 -21.89
N ALA A 84 -1.09 14.71 -21.10
CA ALA A 84 -1.10 14.86 -19.66
C ALA A 84 -0.80 16.30 -19.25
N PHE A 85 -1.46 16.79 -18.20
CA PHE A 85 -1.31 18.16 -17.71
C PHE A 85 -1.13 18.20 -16.19
N GLU A 86 -0.72 19.35 -15.67
CA GLU A 86 -0.61 19.54 -14.22
C GLU A 86 -1.98 19.89 -13.64
N LEU A 87 -2.49 19.05 -12.74
CA LEU A 87 -3.74 19.29 -12.03
C LEU A 87 -3.55 20.40 -11.00
N MET A 88 -4.35 21.45 -11.15
CA MET A 88 -4.45 22.61 -10.28
C MET A 88 -5.93 22.97 -10.07
N TYR A 89 -6.29 23.52 -8.91
CA TYR A 89 -7.63 24.05 -8.67
C TYR A 89 -7.61 25.27 -7.75
N LYS A 90 -8.06 26.45 -8.23
CA LYS A 90 -8.05 27.71 -7.48
C LYS A 90 -6.69 27.96 -6.79
N ASP A 91 -5.62 27.87 -7.58
CA ASP A 91 -4.22 28.00 -7.13
C ASP A 91 -3.72 26.94 -6.14
N LYS A 92 -4.55 25.94 -5.78
CA LYS A 92 -4.12 24.78 -4.98
C LYS A 92 -3.44 23.74 -5.89
N SER A 93 -2.20 23.42 -5.54
CA SER A 93 -1.40 22.34 -6.13
C SER A 93 -1.81 20.96 -5.62
N PHE A 94 -1.63 19.93 -6.46
CA PHE A 94 -1.93 18.54 -6.12
C PHE A 94 -0.68 17.66 -6.18
N VAL A 95 -0.59 16.74 -5.23
CA VAL A 95 0.34 15.60 -5.23
C VAL A 95 -0.45 14.30 -5.26
N PHE A 96 0.00 13.35 -6.08
CA PHE A 96 -0.50 11.98 -6.01
C PHE A 96 0.35 11.18 -5.03
N VAL A 97 -0.28 10.46 -4.11
CA VAL A 97 0.42 9.61 -3.15
C VAL A 97 -0.04 8.17 -3.33
N ILE A 98 0.89 7.27 -3.62
CA ILE A 98 0.62 5.84 -3.78
C ILE A 98 1.17 5.11 -2.56
N LEU A 99 0.29 4.47 -1.78
CA LEU A 99 0.70 3.48 -0.78
C LEU A 99 0.97 2.15 -1.48
N ARG A 100 2.19 1.64 -1.31
CA ARG A 100 2.69 0.45 -1.98
C ARG A 100 3.11 -0.62 -0.98
N HIS A 101 2.67 -1.86 -1.24
CA HIS A 101 3.18 -3.05 -0.54
C HIS A 101 3.19 -4.25 -1.49
N LEU A 102 4.34 -4.49 -2.14
CA LEU A 102 4.53 -5.54 -3.14
C LEU A 102 4.99 -6.85 -2.48
N ARG A 103 4.24 -7.94 -2.70
CA ARG A 103 4.58 -9.27 -2.18
C ARG A 103 4.95 -10.27 -3.26
N ASN A 104 4.45 -10.05 -4.47
CA ASN A 104 4.63 -10.94 -5.61
C ASN A 104 4.57 -10.15 -6.94
N ILE A 105 4.93 -10.82 -8.04
CA ILE A 105 4.99 -10.22 -9.39
C ILE A 105 3.65 -9.60 -9.80
N ARG A 106 2.53 -10.18 -9.40
CA ARG A 106 1.21 -9.64 -9.78
C ARG A 106 0.88 -8.35 -9.02
N ASP A 107 1.37 -8.19 -7.79
CA ASP A 107 1.26 -6.92 -7.07
C ASP A 107 2.06 -5.84 -7.78
N ASN A 108 3.22 -6.20 -8.36
CA ASN A 108 4.01 -5.30 -9.19
C ASN A 108 3.24 -4.83 -10.44
N ASP A 109 2.56 -5.72 -11.16
CA ASP A 109 1.77 -5.33 -12.34
C ASP A 109 0.66 -4.32 -12.02
N LEU A 110 0.01 -4.49 -10.86
CA LEU A 110 -1.02 -3.56 -10.37
C LEU A 110 -0.42 -2.21 -10.02
N TRP A 111 0.69 -2.19 -9.29
CA TRP A 111 1.42 -0.97 -8.96
C TRP A 111 1.86 -0.21 -10.22
N ILE A 112 2.43 -0.91 -11.21
CA ILE A 112 2.85 -0.31 -12.48
C ILE A 112 1.64 0.27 -13.22
N SER A 113 0.51 -0.45 -13.21
CA SER A 113 -0.74 0.03 -13.81
C SER A 113 -1.26 1.30 -13.11
N SER A 114 -1.20 1.33 -11.77
CA SER A 114 -1.55 2.50 -10.96
C SER A 114 -0.70 3.71 -11.37
N TYR A 115 0.62 3.58 -11.32
CA TYR A 115 1.55 4.65 -11.70
C TYR A 115 1.32 5.13 -13.15
N ASN A 116 1.26 4.20 -14.10
CA ASN A 116 1.07 4.53 -15.51
C ASN A 116 -0.27 5.22 -15.77
N SER A 117 -1.32 4.84 -15.04
CA SER A 117 -2.64 5.48 -15.17
C SER A 117 -2.62 6.94 -14.72
N ILE A 118 -1.81 7.30 -13.72
CA ILE A 118 -1.60 8.70 -13.34
C ILE A 118 -0.85 9.42 -14.46
N ARG A 119 0.26 8.85 -14.93
CA ARG A 119 1.09 9.45 -16.00
C ARG A 119 0.39 9.53 -17.36
N LYS A 120 -0.68 8.75 -17.56
CA LYS A 120 -1.58 8.88 -18.71
C LYS A 120 -2.32 10.22 -18.72
N PHE A 121 -2.63 10.77 -17.55
CA PHE A 121 -3.51 11.91 -17.39
C PHE A 121 -2.83 13.15 -16.80
N TYR A 122 -1.83 12.95 -15.94
CA TYR A 122 -1.26 14.02 -15.11
C TYR A 122 0.28 14.02 -15.06
N THR A 123 0.84 15.23 -15.02
CA THR A 123 2.28 15.49 -14.86
C THR A 123 2.67 15.81 -13.41
N ASN A 124 1.71 15.93 -12.50
CA ASN A 124 1.92 16.20 -11.07
C ASN A 124 2.95 15.27 -10.41
N LYS A 125 3.53 15.74 -9.31
CA LYS A 125 4.43 14.92 -8.49
C LYS A 125 3.71 13.66 -8.00
N ILE A 126 4.38 12.51 -8.08
CA ILE A 126 3.92 11.25 -7.48
C ILE A 126 4.85 10.88 -6.34
N VAL A 127 4.32 10.73 -5.13
CA VAL A 127 5.06 10.19 -3.99
C VAL A 127 4.63 8.75 -3.78
N ILE A 128 5.61 7.85 -3.72
CA ILE A 128 5.36 6.42 -3.50
C ILE A 128 5.85 6.10 -2.10
N ILE A 129 4.93 5.69 -1.23
CA ILE A 129 5.26 5.27 0.12
C ILE A 129 5.27 3.75 0.14
N ASP A 130 6.46 3.19 0.28
CA ASP A 130 6.69 1.76 0.34
C ASP A 130 6.60 1.26 1.78
N ASP A 131 5.50 0.57 2.10
CA ASP A 131 5.28 -0.09 3.37
C ASP A 131 6.00 -1.45 3.42
N ASN A 132 7.31 -1.41 3.23
CA ASN A 132 8.21 -2.57 3.35
C ASN A 132 7.84 -3.74 2.42
N SER A 133 7.72 -3.46 1.13
CA SER A 133 7.60 -4.49 0.08
C SER A 133 8.70 -5.57 0.18
N SER A 134 8.35 -6.83 -0.07
CA SER A 134 9.30 -7.95 -0.07
C SER A 134 10.08 -8.08 -1.37
N ILE A 135 9.60 -7.44 -2.44
CA ILE A 135 10.24 -7.40 -3.75
C ILE A 135 10.44 -5.96 -4.19
N ASN A 136 11.57 -5.68 -4.83
CA ASN A 136 11.79 -4.43 -5.55
C ASN A 136 11.93 -4.76 -7.04
N THR A 137 10.96 -4.32 -7.82
CA THR A 137 10.77 -4.74 -9.22
C THR A 137 10.81 -3.56 -10.19
N VAL A 138 11.16 -2.36 -9.72
CA VAL A 138 11.22 -1.19 -10.59
C VAL A 138 12.59 -1.13 -11.28
N ASP A 139 12.69 -1.77 -12.44
CA ASP A 139 13.72 -1.50 -13.44
C ASP A 139 13.26 -0.35 -14.33
N GLY A 140 13.39 0.89 -13.84
CA GLY A 140 12.99 2.06 -14.62
C GLY A 140 13.15 3.38 -13.90
N LYS A 141 13.39 4.44 -14.68
CA LYS A 141 13.42 5.81 -14.18
C LYS A 141 11.99 6.32 -14.03
N LEU A 142 11.58 6.58 -12.79
CA LEU A 142 10.32 7.25 -12.50
C LEU A 142 10.41 8.74 -12.87
N VAL A 143 9.32 9.32 -13.34
CA VAL A 143 9.23 10.71 -13.76
C VAL A 143 8.55 11.53 -12.68
N ASN A 144 9.17 12.65 -12.27
CA ASN A 144 8.64 13.56 -11.25
C ASN A 144 8.05 12.80 -10.05
N ALA A 145 8.82 11.85 -9.54
CA ALA A 145 8.38 10.96 -8.49
C ALA A 145 9.50 10.68 -7.48
N GLU A 146 9.09 10.44 -6.24
CA GLU A 146 9.98 10.05 -5.17
C GLU A 146 9.45 8.79 -4.49
N VAL A 147 10.36 7.95 -3.99
CA VAL A 147 10.01 6.74 -3.25
C VAL A 147 10.52 6.90 -1.82
N ILE A 148 9.60 6.81 -0.86
CA ILE A 148 9.90 6.82 0.57
C ILE A 148 9.70 5.40 1.08
N LYS A 149 10.77 4.80 1.60
CA LYS A 149 10.66 3.54 2.33
C LYS A 149 10.25 3.84 3.76
N SER A 150 9.09 3.31 4.17
CA SER A 150 8.52 3.59 5.48
C SER A 150 9.34 2.98 6.62
N GLU A 151 9.64 3.77 7.65
CA GLU A 151 10.18 3.26 8.91
C GLU A 151 9.13 2.52 9.77
N PHE A 152 7.84 2.63 9.43
CA PHE A 152 6.74 2.01 10.19
C PHE A 152 6.13 0.84 9.41
N SER A 153 6.81 -0.31 9.45
CA SER A 153 6.34 -1.51 8.77
C SER A 153 4.94 -1.93 9.19
N GLY A 154 4.07 -2.17 8.22
CA GLY A 154 2.70 -2.65 8.38
C GLY A 154 1.69 -1.57 8.77
N ALA A 155 2.10 -0.31 8.85
CA ALA A 155 1.20 0.79 9.20
C ALA A 155 0.23 1.15 8.05
N GLY A 156 0.57 0.80 6.82
CA GLY A 156 -0.26 0.95 5.62
C GLY A 156 -0.99 2.28 5.49
N GLU A 157 -2.32 2.24 5.54
CA GLU A 157 -3.25 3.32 5.18
C GLU A 157 -3.04 4.64 5.94
N ILE A 158 -2.37 4.64 7.09
CA ILE A 158 -2.03 5.87 7.83
C ILE A 158 -0.79 6.59 7.29
N LEU A 159 0.11 5.87 6.61
CA LEU A 159 1.40 6.41 6.17
C LEU A 159 1.29 7.62 5.22
N PRO A 160 0.35 7.65 4.24
CA PRO A 160 0.14 8.82 3.39
C PRO A 160 -0.11 10.09 4.18
N TYR A 161 -0.95 10.02 5.21
CA TYR A 161 -1.26 11.18 6.06
C TYR A 161 -0.06 11.61 6.90
N TYR A 162 0.62 10.65 7.53
CA TYR A 162 1.81 10.91 8.34
C TYR A 162 2.91 11.62 7.52
N TYR A 163 3.24 11.11 6.34
CA TYR A 163 4.29 11.72 5.51
C TYR A 163 3.81 13.00 4.81
N PHE A 164 2.53 13.12 4.46
CA PHE A 164 2.00 14.35 3.89
C PHE A 164 2.05 15.49 4.90
N TYR A 165 1.71 15.23 6.16
CA TYR A 165 1.92 16.18 7.26
C TYR A 165 3.39 16.57 7.42
N LYS A 166 4.28 15.58 7.44
CA LYS A 166 5.73 15.76 7.65
C LYS A 166 6.41 16.59 6.56
N TYR A 167 6.05 16.38 5.29
CA TYR A 167 6.77 16.95 4.15
C TYR A 167 6.00 18.04 3.39
N LYS A 168 4.67 18.13 3.54
CA LYS A 168 3.83 19.19 2.97
C LYS A 168 4.05 19.38 1.45
N TRP A 169 4.03 18.29 0.69
CA TRP A 169 4.44 18.29 -0.72
C TRP A 169 3.63 19.19 -1.65
N ALA A 170 2.36 19.45 -1.32
CA ALA A 170 1.43 20.24 -2.11
C ALA A 170 0.28 20.72 -1.20
N ASN A 171 -0.64 21.51 -1.75
CA ASN A 171 -1.82 21.95 -1.01
C ASN A 171 -2.84 20.82 -0.81
N LYS A 172 -2.95 19.90 -1.79
CA LYS A 172 -3.85 18.75 -1.72
C LYS A 172 -3.14 17.45 -2.09
N MET A 173 -3.49 16.38 -1.37
CA MET A 173 -3.09 15.02 -1.66
C MET A 173 -4.25 14.26 -2.30
N ILE A 174 -3.95 13.49 -3.36
CA ILE A 174 -4.81 12.43 -3.87
C ILE A 174 -4.16 11.10 -3.48
N PHE A 175 -4.73 10.44 -2.46
CA PHE A 175 -4.21 9.18 -1.94
C PHE A 175 -4.80 7.98 -2.68
N LEU A 176 -3.94 7.14 -3.25
CA LEU A 176 -4.27 5.90 -3.95
C LEU A 176 -3.53 4.70 -3.33
N HIS A 177 -4.14 3.52 -3.38
CA HIS A 177 -3.40 2.27 -3.15
C HIS A 177 -2.69 1.85 -4.44
N ASP A 178 -1.66 1.03 -4.33
CA ASP A 178 -0.98 0.41 -5.47
C ASP A 178 -1.88 -0.41 -6.41
N SER A 179 -3.06 -0.84 -5.95
CA SER A 179 -4.07 -1.52 -6.77
C SER A 179 -5.16 -0.60 -7.32
N MET A 180 -5.02 0.72 -7.15
CA MET A 180 -5.95 1.72 -7.68
C MET A 180 -5.38 2.38 -8.94
N SER A 181 -6.15 2.41 -10.02
CA SER A 181 -5.78 3.03 -11.29
C SER A 181 -6.81 4.06 -11.73
N LEU A 182 -6.36 5.13 -12.40
CA LEU A 182 -7.24 6.12 -12.99
C LEU A 182 -7.86 5.60 -14.30
N ASN A 183 -9.19 5.72 -14.40
CA ASN A 183 -9.95 5.43 -15.61
C ASN A 183 -10.18 6.68 -16.46
N ARG A 184 -10.33 7.82 -15.80
CA ARG A 184 -10.58 9.14 -16.40
C ARG A 184 -9.98 10.24 -15.54
N LEU A 185 -10.01 11.46 -16.08
CA LEU A 185 -9.72 12.68 -15.33
C LEU A 185 -10.72 12.87 -14.18
N PHE A 186 -10.27 13.56 -13.13
CA PHE A 186 -11.12 14.02 -12.05
C PHE A 186 -11.93 15.21 -12.56
N LYS A 187 -13.18 15.29 -12.12
CA LYS A 187 -14.06 16.42 -12.36
C LYS A 187 -13.86 17.47 -11.28
N GLU A 188 -14.22 18.71 -11.58
CA GLU A 188 -14.07 19.82 -10.64
C GLU A 188 -14.77 19.56 -9.29
N ASN A 189 -15.98 19.00 -9.34
CA ASN A 189 -16.75 18.68 -8.14
C ASN A 189 -16.11 17.58 -7.28
N GLU A 190 -15.20 16.78 -7.83
CA GLU A 190 -14.50 15.71 -7.10
C GLU A 190 -13.28 16.22 -6.32
N ILE A 191 -12.78 17.42 -6.68
CA ILE A 191 -11.52 17.98 -6.13
C ILE A 191 -11.70 19.32 -5.40
N LYS A 192 -12.90 19.92 -5.47
CA LYS A 192 -13.15 21.25 -4.91
C LYS A 192 -13.10 21.29 -3.38
N ASP A 193 -13.63 20.28 -2.71
CA ASP A 193 -13.84 20.27 -1.26
C ASP A 193 -12.54 19.96 -0.49
N GLU A 194 -12.48 20.37 0.78
CA GLU A 194 -11.30 20.21 1.66
C GLU A 194 -10.92 18.73 1.84
N VAL A 195 -11.95 17.88 2.02
CA VAL A 195 -11.82 16.43 2.05
C VAL A 195 -12.95 15.75 1.28
N LYS A 196 -12.60 14.73 0.51
CA LYS A 196 -13.53 13.77 -0.11
C LYS A 196 -12.93 12.37 -0.02
N PHE A 197 -13.70 11.42 0.49
CA PHE A 197 -13.36 10.01 0.39
C PHE A 197 -13.48 9.58 -1.07
N HIS A 198 -12.71 8.59 -1.51
CA HIS A 198 -13.03 7.96 -2.80
C HIS A 198 -14.34 7.19 -2.67
N TRP A 199 -14.43 6.31 -1.66
CA TRP A 199 -15.64 5.57 -1.30
C TRP A 199 -15.86 5.61 0.21
N TYR A 200 -17.11 5.48 0.63
CA TYR A 200 -17.46 5.30 2.03
C TYR A 200 -18.12 3.93 2.28
N PHE A 201 -18.22 3.55 3.54
CA PHE A 201 -19.14 2.51 4.03
C PHE A 201 -19.89 3.04 5.27
N HIS A 202 -21.08 2.53 5.54
CA HIS A 202 -21.85 2.97 6.71
C HIS A 202 -21.33 2.32 7.99
N ASN A 203 -21.46 3.02 9.12
CA ASN A 203 -21.11 2.49 10.44
C ASN A 203 -21.80 1.14 10.77
N TYR A 204 -23.07 0.97 10.40
CA TYR A 204 -23.82 -0.28 10.61
C TYR A 204 -23.32 -1.46 9.76
N GLU A 205 -22.51 -1.21 8.73
CA GLU A 205 -21.88 -2.26 7.91
C GLU A 205 -20.63 -2.85 8.60
N VAL A 206 -20.19 -2.23 9.72
CA VAL A 206 -19.01 -2.65 10.47
C VAL A 206 -19.36 -3.78 11.44
N ARG A 207 -18.70 -4.93 11.27
CA ARG A 207 -18.85 -6.09 12.17
C ARG A 207 -17.89 -6.10 13.36
N ASP A 208 -16.73 -5.47 13.23
CA ASP A 208 -15.70 -5.44 14.28
C ASP A 208 -15.40 -4.00 14.72
N THR A 209 -15.75 -3.69 15.97
CA THR A 209 -15.56 -2.37 16.59
C THR A 209 -14.52 -2.40 17.72
N ARG A 210 -13.90 -3.56 18.00
CA ARG A 210 -13.19 -3.83 19.27
C ARG A 210 -12.04 -2.87 19.57
N LYS A 211 -11.38 -2.31 18.54
CA LYS A 211 -10.23 -1.41 18.69
C LYS A 211 -10.52 0.07 18.44
N ILE A 212 -11.72 0.42 17.98
CA ILE A 212 -12.05 1.83 17.63
C ILE A 212 -11.89 2.71 18.87
N LEU A 213 -12.57 2.36 19.95
CA LEU A 213 -12.54 3.12 21.20
C LEU A 213 -11.13 3.14 21.83
N GLN A 214 -10.40 2.03 21.74
CA GLN A 214 -9.03 1.95 22.26
C GLN A 214 -8.10 2.93 21.56
N TYR A 215 -8.16 3.02 20.23
CA TYR A 215 -7.35 3.96 19.48
C TYR A 215 -7.79 5.41 19.67
N ILE A 216 -9.10 5.68 19.82
CA ILE A 216 -9.58 7.02 20.16
C ILE A 216 -9.02 7.48 21.51
N LEU A 217 -8.99 6.61 22.52
CA LEU A 217 -8.41 6.93 23.84
C LEU A 217 -6.91 7.27 23.80
N MET A 218 -6.19 6.87 22.75
CA MET A 218 -4.78 7.23 22.55
C MET A 218 -4.59 8.65 22.03
N LEU A 219 -5.63 9.27 21.47
CA LEU A 219 -5.57 10.58 20.84
C LEU A 219 -5.62 11.70 21.88
N ASN A 220 -5.13 12.89 21.51
CA ASN A 220 -5.39 14.09 22.28
C ASN A 220 -6.88 14.48 22.18
N ASN A 221 -7.39 15.24 23.15
CA ASN A 221 -8.77 15.76 23.16
C ASN A 221 -9.87 14.68 22.94
N ASN A 222 -9.58 13.44 23.31
CA ASN A 222 -10.39 12.27 22.94
C ASN A 222 -11.75 12.16 23.64
N LYS A 223 -12.01 12.87 24.74
CA LYS A 223 -13.20 12.62 25.57
C LYS A 223 -14.51 12.77 24.78
N LYS A 224 -14.68 13.89 24.08
CA LYS A 224 -15.90 14.14 23.30
C LYS A 224 -15.96 13.26 22.05
N LEU A 225 -14.81 12.99 21.44
CA LEU A 225 -14.68 12.08 20.29
C LEU A 225 -15.08 10.65 20.67
N TYR A 226 -14.68 10.20 21.86
CA TYR A 226 -15.05 8.92 22.45
C TYR A 226 -16.56 8.84 22.66
N ASP A 227 -17.15 9.86 23.29
CA ASP A 227 -18.59 9.93 23.53
C ASP A 227 -19.37 9.89 22.20
N TYR A 228 -18.89 10.62 21.18
CA TYR A 228 -19.46 10.60 19.83
C TYR A 228 -19.37 9.21 19.19
N ALA A 229 -18.18 8.59 19.21
CA ALA A 229 -17.95 7.28 18.59
C ALA A 229 -18.72 6.14 19.27
N ASN A 230 -18.98 6.26 20.58
CA ASN A 230 -19.71 5.29 21.37
C ASN A 230 -21.23 5.51 21.33
N ASN A 231 -21.71 6.63 20.76
CA ASN A 231 -23.12 6.91 20.63
C ASN A 231 -23.73 6.10 19.45
N PRO A 232 -24.71 5.21 19.69
CA PRO A 232 -25.37 4.45 18.62
C PRO A 232 -26.09 5.33 17.58
N GLU A 233 -26.50 6.54 17.97
CA GLU A 233 -27.17 7.51 17.09
C GLU A 233 -26.19 8.29 16.22
N SER A 234 -24.87 8.11 16.41
CA SER A 234 -23.87 8.75 15.56
C SER A 234 -23.91 8.17 14.15
N SER A 235 -24.06 9.04 13.14
CA SER A 235 -24.22 8.66 11.73
C SER A 235 -22.94 8.85 10.91
N TRP A 236 -21.78 8.53 11.49
CA TRP A 236 -20.51 8.63 10.77
C TRP A 236 -20.40 7.59 9.65
N LYS A 237 -19.61 7.92 8.62
CA LYS A 237 -19.28 7.01 7.53
C LYS A 237 -17.79 6.70 7.55
N GLY A 238 -17.43 5.44 7.37
CA GLY A 238 -16.04 5.01 7.27
C GLY A 238 -15.43 5.33 5.91
N CYS A 239 -14.13 5.60 5.88
CA CYS A 239 -13.40 5.94 4.67
C CYS A 239 -12.73 4.68 4.10
N PHE A 240 -13.27 4.11 3.03
CA PHE A 240 -12.79 2.82 2.51
C PHE A 240 -11.32 2.90 2.03
N GLY A 241 -10.48 2.03 2.59
CA GLY A 241 -9.02 2.07 2.43
C GLY A 241 -8.36 3.35 2.98
N ALA A 242 -9.07 4.14 3.78
CA ALA A 242 -8.70 5.49 4.17
C ALA A 242 -8.31 6.38 2.98
N THR A 243 -8.82 6.09 1.78
CA THR A 243 -8.39 6.78 0.55
C THR A 243 -9.20 8.04 0.30
N THR A 244 -8.49 9.16 0.12
CA THR A 244 -9.09 10.49 0.07
C THR A 244 -8.43 11.41 -0.96
N ILE A 245 -9.15 12.46 -1.31
CA ILE A 245 -8.60 13.74 -1.73
C ILE A 245 -8.71 14.66 -0.52
N ILE A 246 -7.59 15.15 0.00
CA ILE A 246 -7.55 15.92 1.25
C ILE A 246 -6.54 17.06 1.18
N ASP A 247 -6.86 18.21 1.74
CA ASP A 247 -5.90 19.31 1.85
C ASP A 247 -4.97 19.21 3.07
N ILE A 248 -3.84 19.89 2.96
CA ILE A 248 -2.81 19.89 3.99
C ILE A 248 -3.27 20.59 5.27
N ASP A 249 -4.19 21.54 5.17
CA ASP A 249 -4.73 22.28 6.30
C ASP A 249 -5.59 21.36 7.18
N THR A 250 -6.46 20.55 6.58
CA THR A 250 -7.23 19.51 7.26
C THR A 250 -6.30 18.51 7.95
N VAL A 251 -5.29 18.00 7.24
CA VAL A 251 -4.33 17.05 7.82
C VAL A 251 -3.56 17.67 8.98
N SER A 252 -3.12 18.93 8.85
CA SER A 252 -2.39 19.64 9.90
C SER A 252 -3.27 19.91 11.12
N TYR A 253 -4.56 20.21 10.89
CA TYR A 253 -5.55 20.37 11.95
C TYR A 253 -5.72 19.06 12.74
N LEU A 254 -5.99 17.95 12.06
CA LEU A 254 -6.17 16.64 12.70
C LEU A 254 -4.94 16.22 13.50
N GLU A 255 -3.75 16.52 12.99
CA GLU A 255 -2.51 16.24 13.72
C GLU A 255 -2.33 17.17 14.93
N THR A 256 -2.60 18.46 14.80
CA THR A 256 -2.44 19.41 15.91
C THR A 256 -3.44 19.16 17.03
N GLU A 257 -4.70 18.91 16.66
CA GLU A 257 -5.81 18.74 17.60
C GLU A 257 -5.78 17.35 18.29
N TYR A 258 -5.52 16.31 17.52
CA TYR A 258 -5.65 14.92 18.00
C TYR A 258 -4.31 14.17 18.11
N ASN A 259 -3.22 14.71 17.57
CA ASN A 259 -1.97 13.98 17.35
C ASN A 259 -2.22 12.66 16.58
N LEU A 260 -3.18 12.70 15.64
CA LEU A 260 -3.82 11.53 15.06
C LEU A 260 -2.82 10.62 14.35
N PHE A 261 -1.98 11.19 13.49
CA PHE A 261 -1.09 10.43 12.63
C PHE A 261 0.18 10.03 13.36
N SER A 262 0.82 10.93 14.11
CA SER A 262 2.04 10.59 14.86
C SER A 262 1.78 9.58 15.98
N THR A 263 0.58 9.57 16.58
CA THR A 263 0.23 8.57 17.60
C THR A 263 -0.06 7.22 16.95
N LEU A 264 -1.03 7.17 16.03
CA LEU A 264 -1.55 5.88 15.55
C LEU A 264 -0.60 5.15 14.61
N VAL A 265 0.34 5.85 13.95
CA VAL A 265 1.35 5.20 13.08
C VAL A 265 2.24 4.22 13.86
N LEU A 266 2.41 4.45 15.16
CA LEU A 266 3.17 3.58 16.06
C LEU A 266 2.38 2.31 16.42
N SER A 267 1.05 2.37 16.41
CA SER A 267 0.17 1.30 16.90
C SER A 267 -0.47 0.46 15.81
N ILE A 268 -0.64 1.00 14.60
CA ILE A 268 -1.20 0.28 13.46
C ILE A 268 -0.10 -0.60 12.86
N LYS A 269 -0.33 -1.93 12.86
CA LYS A 269 0.62 -2.92 12.32
C LYS A 269 -0.05 -4.05 11.54
N THR A 270 -1.30 -4.35 11.85
CA THR A 270 -2.03 -5.47 11.25
C THR A 270 -3.13 -4.98 10.32
N ARG A 271 -3.66 -5.88 9.47
CA ARG A 271 -4.80 -5.57 8.60
C ARG A 271 -6.01 -5.06 9.40
N LEU A 272 -6.32 -5.69 10.54
CA LEU A 272 -7.44 -5.27 11.38
C LEU A 272 -7.22 -3.85 11.94
N ASP A 273 -5.98 -3.49 12.29
CA ASP A 273 -5.67 -2.14 12.76
C ASP A 273 -5.86 -1.11 11.65
N ARG A 274 -5.45 -1.45 10.42
CA ARG A 274 -5.62 -0.59 9.24
C ARG A 274 -7.08 -0.38 8.88
N GLU A 275 -7.87 -1.45 8.90
CA GLU A 275 -9.32 -1.33 8.76
C GLU A 275 -9.92 -0.50 9.91
N THR A 276 -9.39 -0.60 11.13
CA THR A 276 -9.84 0.24 12.25
C THR A 276 -9.53 1.72 11.99
N PHE A 277 -8.39 2.03 11.38
CA PHE A 277 -8.05 3.39 10.97
C PHE A 277 -9.02 3.98 9.93
N GLU A 278 -9.52 3.17 8.97
CA GLU A 278 -10.58 3.59 8.02
C GLU A 278 -11.81 4.16 8.73
N ARG A 279 -12.11 3.62 9.92
CA ARG A 279 -13.25 4.02 10.75
C ARG A 279 -12.91 5.25 11.56
N ILE A 280 -11.74 5.28 12.21
CA ILE A 280 -11.31 6.40 13.05
C ILE A 280 -11.20 7.69 12.24
N ILE A 281 -10.59 7.65 11.06
CA ILE A 281 -10.49 8.86 10.24
C ILE A 281 -11.88 9.36 9.82
N GLY A 282 -12.81 8.45 9.53
CA GLY A 282 -14.21 8.79 9.28
C GLY A 282 -14.87 9.45 10.50
N ILE A 283 -14.77 8.82 11.67
CA ILE A 283 -15.33 9.32 12.93
C ILE A 283 -14.81 10.72 13.25
N VAL A 284 -13.50 10.94 13.20
CA VAL A 284 -12.89 12.23 13.53
C VAL A 284 -13.36 13.31 12.56
N LEU A 285 -13.38 13.03 11.25
CA LEU A 285 -13.81 14.00 10.25
C LEU A 285 -15.31 14.35 10.36
N TYR A 286 -16.15 13.39 10.73
CA TYR A 286 -17.58 13.63 10.97
C TYR A 286 -17.83 14.38 12.28
N TYR A 287 -17.11 14.03 13.34
CA TYR A 287 -17.18 14.72 14.62
C TYR A 287 -16.85 16.21 14.49
N GLU A 288 -15.83 16.52 13.69
CA GLU A 288 -15.38 17.88 13.39
C GLU A 288 -16.28 18.64 12.39
N GLY A 289 -17.28 17.97 11.80
CA GLY A 289 -18.13 18.58 10.77
C GLY A 289 -17.41 18.87 9.44
N ILE A 290 -16.20 18.34 9.26
CA ILE A 290 -15.39 18.49 8.04
C ILE A 290 -15.96 17.57 6.95
N ALA A 291 -16.24 16.31 7.29
CA ALA A 291 -16.99 15.40 6.43
C ALA A 291 -18.50 15.62 6.58
N LYS A 292 -19.22 15.63 5.45
CA LYS A 292 -20.68 15.84 5.37
C LYS A 292 -21.36 14.62 4.77
N ASP A 293 -22.69 14.62 4.60
CA ASP A 293 -23.40 13.47 4.02
C ASP A 293 -22.89 13.07 2.62
N ASP A 294 -22.51 14.06 1.81
CA ASP A 294 -21.79 13.87 0.57
C ASP A 294 -20.27 13.76 0.85
N CYS A 295 -19.84 12.80 1.66
CA CYS A 295 -18.43 12.67 2.07
C CYS A 295 -17.54 12.03 1.00
N SER A 296 -18.10 11.42 -0.05
CA SER A 296 -17.30 10.66 -1.02
C SER A 296 -17.61 11.02 -2.47
N ASN A 297 -16.60 10.84 -3.33
CA ASN A 297 -16.72 11.11 -4.77
C ASN A 297 -17.51 10.01 -5.50
N PHE A 298 -17.47 8.77 -5.00
CA PHE A 298 -18.01 7.61 -5.69
C PHE A 298 -19.09 6.87 -4.88
N GLY A 299 -19.60 7.46 -3.79
CA GLY A 299 -20.68 6.88 -2.98
C GLY A 299 -20.24 5.72 -2.08
N ASN A 300 -21.20 4.83 -1.77
CA ASN A 300 -20.97 3.65 -0.95
C ASN A 300 -20.22 2.56 -1.73
N ILE A 301 -19.16 2.00 -1.15
CA ILE A 301 -18.35 0.93 -1.73
C ILE A 301 -19.17 -0.34 -2.04
N VAL A 302 -20.21 -0.64 -1.26
CA VAL A 302 -21.04 -1.85 -1.46
C VAL A 302 -21.85 -1.81 -2.76
N ASN A 303 -22.04 -0.62 -3.35
CA ASN A 303 -22.76 -0.44 -4.61
C ASN A 303 -22.00 -0.91 -5.86
N TYR A 304 -20.78 -1.43 -5.67
CA TYR A 304 -19.88 -1.89 -6.72
C TYR A 304 -19.56 -3.40 -6.61
N PRO A 305 -20.58 -4.30 -6.55
CA PRO A 305 -20.32 -5.74 -6.51
C PRO A 305 -19.58 -6.18 -7.79
N GLY A 306 -18.70 -7.19 -7.74
CA GLY A 306 -17.95 -7.63 -8.93
C GLY A 306 -16.79 -6.75 -9.37
N ALA A 307 -16.91 -5.42 -9.30
CA ALA A 307 -15.84 -4.49 -9.70
C ALA A 307 -14.58 -4.64 -8.83
N PHE A 308 -14.77 -5.15 -7.60
CA PHE A 308 -13.74 -5.36 -6.59
C PHE A 308 -13.60 -6.84 -6.20
N GLU A 309 -13.98 -7.79 -7.06
CA GLU A 309 -13.78 -9.21 -6.79
C GLU A 309 -12.38 -9.67 -7.21
N SER A 310 -11.79 -10.59 -6.45
CA SER A 310 -10.41 -11.07 -6.64
C SER A 310 -10.16 -11.82 -7.94
N GLU A 311 -11.23 -12.29 -8.58
CA GLU A 311 -11.18 -13.04 -9.84
C GLU A 311 -10.87 -12.13 -11.04
N ASN A 312 -11.16 -10.83 -10.92
CA ASN A 312 -10.81 -9.81 -11.92
C ASN A 312 -9.36 -9.38 -11.73
N SER A 313 -8.46 -10.18 -12.28
CA SER A 313 -7.03 -10.08 -11.97
C SER A 313 -6.31 -8.88 -12.60
N ASN A 314 -6.91 -8.16 -13.56
CA ASN A 314 -6.28 -7.05 -14.27
C ASN A 314 -7.16 -5.78 -14.36
N PRO A 315 -6.56 -4.57 -14.41
CA PRO A 315 -7.29 -3.31 -14.50
C PRO A 315 -8.19 -3.16 -15.73
N GLU A 316 -7.83 -3.79 -16.85
CA GLU A 316 -8.56 -3.69 -18.12
C GLU A 316 -9.94 -4.37 -18.01
N THR A 317 -10.00 -5.56 -17.43
CA THR A 317 -11.25 -6.28 -17.13
C THR A 317 -12.09 -5.50 -16.12
N SER A 318 -11.48 -4.96 -15.05
CA SER A 318 -12.20 -4.10 -14.10
C SER A 318 -12.79 -2.86 -14.79
N ALA A 319 -12.04 -2.21 -15.69
CA ALA A 319 -12.53 -1.07 -16.47
C ALA A 319 -13.67 -1.44 -17.42
N TYR A 320 -13.65 -2.65 -17.98
CA TYR A 320 -14.73 -3.15 -18.82
C TYR A 320 -16.01 -3.37 -17.99
N ILE A 321 -15.91 -4.06 -16.85
CA ILE A 321 -17.04 -4.30 -15.94
C ILE A 321 -17.66 -2.99 -15.45
N LEU A 322 -16.82 -2.02 -15.07
CA LEU A 322 -17.31 -0.73 -14.62
C LEU A 322 -18.10 0.01 -15.71
N ARG A 323 -17.64 -0.07 -16.96
CA ARG A 323 -18.34 0.52 -18.11
C ARG A 323 -19.67 -0.17 -18.40
N GLN A 324 -19.70 -1.50 -18.37
CA GLN A 324 -20.94 -2.27 -18.59
C GLN A 324 -22.01 -1.96 -17.54
N ARG A 325 -21.60 -1.62 -16.31
CA ARG A 325 -22.48 -1.25 -15.20
C ARG A 325 -22.70 0.25 -15.05
N TYR A 326 -22.22 1.05 -16.01
CA TYR A 326 -22.37 2.52 -16.03
C TYR A 326 -21.87 3.22 -14.76
N TYR A 327 -20.87 2.65 -14.08
CA TYR A 327 -20.28 3.27 -12.90
C TYR A 327 -19.40 4.46 -13.29
N ASN A 328 -19.73 5.64 -12.76
CA ASN A 328 -19.07 6.89 -13.11
C ASN A 328 -17.90 7.22 -12.17
N THR A 329 -16.91 6.34 -12.04
CA THR A 329 -15.75 6.55 -11.14
C THR A 329 -14.51 7.00 -11.90
N ALA A 330 -13.74 7.91 -11.30
CA ALA A 330 -12.41 8.26 -11.82
C ALA A 330 -11.38 7.18 -11.51
N ILE A 331 -11.60 6.41 -10.45
CA ILE A 331 -10.69 5.41 -9.93
C ILE A 331 -11.31 4.02 -10.08
N ILE A 332 -10.47 3.06 -10.46
CA ILE A 332 -10.72 1.63 -10.47
C ILE A 332 -9.84 1.02 -9.39
N LYS A 333 -10.37 0.13 -8.56
CA LYS A 333 -9.58 -0.65 -7.60
C LYS A 333 -9.64 -2.12 -8.01
N VAL A 334 -8.52 -2.82 -7.95
CA VAL A 334 -8.47 -4.29 -8.02
C VAL A 334 -8.28 -4.81 -6.61
N TRP A 335 -9.17 -5.71 -6.15
CA TRP A 335 -9.10 -6.25 -4.80
C TRP A 335 -8.39 -7.60 -4.79
N ARG A 336 -7.53 -7.84 -3.79
CA ARG A 336 -6.83 -9.11 -3.62
C ARG A 336 -6.68 -9.54 -2.16
N GLY A 337 -7.56 -9.05 -1.27
CA GLY A 337 -7.56 -9.42 0.15
C GLY A 337 -6.18 -9.28 0.82
N ARG A 338 -5.58 -8.08 0.76
CA ARG A 338 -4.19 -7.85 1.20
C ARG A 338 -4.01 -7.52 2.67
#